data_AF-A0A091V059-F1
#
_entry.id   AF-A0A091V059-F1
#
_cell.length_a   1.000
_cell.length_b   1.000
_cell.length_c   1.000
_cell.angle_alpha   90.00
_cell.angle_beta   90.00
_cell.angle_gamma   90.00
#
_symmetry.space_group_name_H-M   'P 1'
#
loop_
_entity.id
_entity.type
_entity.pdbx_description
1 polymer ?
#
loop_
_entity_poly.entity_id
_entity_poly.type
_entity_poly.pdbx_seq_one_letter_code
_entity_poly.pdbx_strand_id
1 'polypeptide(L)'
;ESRAANAPNKEINIQWYIPSLAKPSNHTETKVLLLYAYNTKPIKISNIKIFSSMSVFSGHLWIPLARIVSLREKLSNLKQQVEMLMQSSKSLSSASEPTSFLEQSETLKIIPSKKPIMNVAKVHLDEKTEEMAKRCLSEVKALLSVVPALSLPLTEIPFDVTLQSIASLEEMFDPANGCIITEDSLFNWIVSLFH
;
A
#
# COMPACT_ATOMS: atom_id res chain seq x y z
N GLU A 1 8.40 25.01 -21.12
CA GLU A 1 7.71 23.70 -21.17
C GLU A 1 6.48 23.73 -20.27
N SER A 2 5.29 23.58 -20.83
CA SER A 2 4.08 23.32 -20.05
C SER A 2 4.07 21.83 -19.75
N ARG A 3 4.52 21.42 -18.55
CA ARG A 3 4.33 20.05 -18.11
C ARG A 3 2.85 19.87 -17.82
N ALA A 4 2.11 19.33 -18.79
CA ALA A 4 0.75 18.89 -18.56
C ALA A 4 0.79 17.74 -17.53
N ALA A 5 0.28 17.99 -16.32
CA ALA A 5 0.12 16.93 -15.34
C ALA A 5 -1.14 16.13 -15.68
N ASN A 6 -1.00 14.81 -15.81
CA ASN A 6 -2.08 13.91 -16.15
C ASN A 6 -2.07 12.71 -15.22
N ALA A 7 -3.15 12.53 -14.45
CA ALA A 7 -3.42 11.37 -13.62
C ALA A 7 -4.71 10.71 -14.16
N PRO A 8 -4.60 9.67 -15.00
CA PRO A 8 -5.77 9.06 -15.63
C PRO A 8 -6.66 8.30 -14.64
N ASN A 9 -6.11 7.95 -13.47
CA ASN A 9 -6.79 7.25 -12.38
C ASN A 9 -6.71 8.08 -11.10
N LYS A 10 -7.42 7.64 -10.05
CA LYS A 10 -7.21 8.13 -8.70
C LYS A 10 -5.88 7.59 -8.18
N GLU A 11 -5.06 8.44 -7.59
CA GLU A 11 -3.78 8.06 -7.03
C GLU A 11 -3.46 8.93 -5.82
N ILE A 12 -2.66 8.39 -4.90
CA ILE A 12 -1.99 9.15 -3.86
C ILE A 12 -0.49 9.02 -4.06
N ASN A 13 0.19 10.15 -4.08
CA ASN A 13 1.64 10.26 -4.12
C ASN A 13 2.14 10.65 -2.73
N ILE A 14 3.09 9.89 -2.20
CA ILE A 14 3.70 10.10 -0.89
C ILE A 14 5.20 10.28 -1.08
N GLN A 15 5.73 11.32 -0.45
CA GLN A 15 7.14 11.66 -0.44
C GLN A 15 7.60 11.93 0.98
N TRP A 16 8.90 11.77 1.20
CA TRP A 16 9.51 11.99 2.49
C TRP A 16 10.59 13.04 2.38
N TYR A 17 10.65 13.89 3.40
CA TYR A 17 11.73 14.86 3.57
C TYR A 17 12.35 14.68 4.95
N ILE A 18 13.66 14.44 4.97
CA ILE A 18 14.47 14.34 6.19
C ILE A 18 15.17 15.69 6.35
N PRO A 19 14.74 16.55 7.30
CA PRO A 19 15.41 17.81 7.55
C PRO A 19 16.88 17.57 7.90
N SER A 20 17.77 18.46 7.46
CA SER A 20 19.20 18.39 7.76
C SER A 20 19.41 18.18 9.27
N LEU A 21 20.21 17.17 9.62
CA LEU A 21 20.58 16.76 10.98
C LEU A 21 21.44 17.81 11.72
N ALA A 22 21.14 19.10 11.57
CA ALA A 22 21.74 20.15 12.37
C ALA A 22 21.47 19.81 13.85
N LYS A 23 22.52 19.90 14.68
CA LYS A 23 22.57 19.38 16.05
C LYS A 23 21.23 19.54 16.76
N PRO A 24 20.62 18.46 17.27
CA PRO A 24 19.38 18.56 18.02
C PRO A 24 19.63 19.45 19.23
N SER A 25 19.07 20.66 19.23
CA SER A 25 19.00 21.47 20.42
C SER A 25 17.95 20.82 21.32
N ASN A 26 18.44 20.05 22.29
CA ASN A 26 17.71 19.49 23.42
C ASN A 26 16.64 18.43 23.07
N HIS A 27 16.92 17.17 23.45
CA HIS A 27 15.96 16.11 23.82
C HIS A 27 14.76 15.81 22.90
N THR A 28 14.73 16.26 21.66
CA THR A 28 13.61 16.05 20.73
C THR A 28 13.92 14.87 19.81
N GLU A 29 13.05 13.87 19.82
CA GLU A 29 13.07 12.72 18.92
C GLU A 29 13.17 13.18 17.45
N THR A 30 14.04 12.56 16.65
CA THR A 30 14.20 12.90 15.23
C THR A 30 12.89 12.69 14.50
N LYS A 31 12.36 13.75 13.88
CA LYS A 31 11.14 13.71 13.08
C LYS A 31 11.46 13.89 11.60
N VAL A 32 10.72 13.19 10.76
CA VAL A 32 10.75 13.33 9.31
C VAL A 32 9.38 13.81 8.83
N LEU A 33 9.37 14.51 7.71
CA LEU A 33 8.18 15.09 7.12
C LEU A 33 7.64 14.14 6.05
N LEU A 34 6.43 13.61 6.26
CA LEU A 34 5.64 12.95 5.22
C LEU A 34 4.90 14.05 4.45
N LEU A 35 5.07 14.09 3.13
CA LEU A 35 4.33 14.93 2.20
C LEU A 35 3.40 14.02 1.40
N TYR A 36 2.14 14.41 1.24
CA TYR A 36 1.19 13.63 0.43
C TYR A 36 0.36 14.54 -0.47
N ALA A 37 -0.02 14.00 -1.63
CA ALA A 37 -1.01 14.59 -2.52
C ALA A 37 -1.83 13.50 -3.18
N TYR A 38 -3.14 13.68 -3.27
CA TYR A 38 -4.02 12.71 -3.93
C TYR A 38 -5.14 13.36 -4.71
N ASN A 39 -5.69 12.58 -5.64
CA ASN A 39 -6.84 12.97 -6.42
C ASN A 39 -8.02 12.02 -6.27
N THR A 40 -9.21 12.57 -6.07
CA THR A 40 -10.45 11.80 -5.92
C THR A 40 -11.16 11.56 -7.26
N LYS A 41 -10.68 12.19 -8.34
CA LYS A 41 -11.15 12.03 -9.73
C LYS A 41 -9.93 12.09 -10.68
N PRO A 42 -9.99 11.46 -11.86
CA PRO A 42 -8.96 11.63 -12.89
C PRO A 42 -8.70 13.10 -13.20
N ILE A 43 -7.43 13.46 -13.38
CA ILE A 43 -6.98 14.84 -13.62
C ILE A 43 -6.27 14.92 -14.96
N LYS A 44 -6.64 15.94 -15.73
CA LYS A 44 -5.87 16.38 -16.90
C LYS A 44 -5.68 17.88 -16.82
N ILE A 45 -4.47 18.31 -16.45
CA ILE A 45 -4.11 19.73 -16.41
C ILE A 45 -3.59 20.12 -17.80
N SER A 46 -4.50 20.56 -18.67
CA SER A 46 -4.15 21.18 -19.95
C SER A 46 -3.85 22.67 -19.80
N ASN A 47 -4.50 23.35 -18.85
CA ASN A 47 -4.27 24.74 -18.51
C ASN A 47 -4.58 25.00 -17.04
N ILE A 48 -3.60 25.50 -16.29
CA ILE A 48 -3.74 25.78 -14.85
C ILE A 48 -4.81 26.84 -14.54
N LYS A 49 -5.10 27.74 -15.49
CA LYS A 49 -6.13 28.79 -15.31
C LYS A 49 -7.57 28.24 -15.35
N ILE A 50 -7.76 27.05 -15.89
CA ILE A 50 -9.09 26.41 -16.08
C ILE A 50 -9.21 25.16 -15.18
N PHE A 51 -8.13 24.80 -14.48
CA PHE A 51 -8.10 23.63 -13.63
C PHE A 51 -8.97 23.83 -12.38
N SER A 52 -9.88 22.89 -12.14
CA SER A 52 -10.65 22.82 -10.89
C SER A 52 -9.90 21.98 -9.86
N SER A 53 -9.46 22.62 -8.77
CA SER A 53 -8.78 21.96 -7.66
C SER A 53 -9.70 21.16 -6.74
N MET A 54 -11.02 21.11 -6.99
CA MET A 54 -11.99 20.45 -6.11
C MET A 54 -11.77 18.95 -5.91
N SER A 55 -10.93 18.32 -6.72
CA SER A 55 -10.60 16.90 -6.64
C SER A 55 -9.14 16.62 -6.30
N VAL A 56 -8.36 17.64 -5.97
CA VAL A 56 -6.94 17.54 -5.56
C VAL A 56 -6.79 17.98 -4.13
N PHE A 57 -6.08 17.17 -3.35
CA PHE A 57 -5.79 17.42 -1.96
C PHE A 57 -4.31 17.18 -1.72
N SER A 58 -3.74 17.90 -0.76
CA SER A 58 -2.36 17.73 -0.35
C SER A 58 -2.20 18.13 1.11
N GLY A 59 -1.23 17.52 1.78
CA GLY A 59 -0.93 17.83 3.16
C GLY A 59 0.44 17.29 3.57
N HIS A 60 0.70 17.39 4.87
CA HIS A 60 1.96 16.93 5.44
C HIS A 60 1.79 16.50 6.90
N LEU A 61 2.66 15.61 7.36
CA LEU A 61 2.70 15.11 8.73
C LEU A 61 4.13 15.03 9.26
N TRP A 62 4.33 15.40 10.52
CA TRP A 62 5.59 15.18 11.22
C TRP A 62 5.55 13.85 11.96
N ILE A 63 6.34 12.89 11.52
CA ILE A 63 6.34 11.54 12.06
C ILE A 63 7.71 11.25 12.68
N PRO A 64 7.77 10.73 13.91
CA PRO A 64 9.05 10.33 14.49
C PRO A 64 9.72 9.19 13.72
N LEU A 65 11.01 9.33 13.44
CA LEU A 65 11.77 8.38 12.63
C LEU A 65 11.76 6.97 13.24
N ALA A 66 11.90 6.87 14.56
CA ALA A 66 11.89 5.58 15.25
C ALA A 66 10.58 4.82 15.04
N ARG A 67 9.44 5.53 14.99
CA ARG A 67 8.13 4.94 14.71
C ARG A 67 8.02 4.39 13.29
N ILE A 68 8.60 5.09 12.31
CA ILE A 68 8.62 4.64 10.91
C ILE A 68 9.46 3.37 10.78
N VAL A 69 10.66 3.36 11.35
CA VAL A 69 11.56 2.19 11.33
C VAL A 69 10.88 0.97 11.96
N SER A 70 10.33 1.13 13.16
CA SER A 70 9.57 0.08 13.86
C SER A 70 8.39 -0.42 13.03
N LEU A 71 7.61 0.47 12.41
CA LEU A 71 6.48 0.09 11.59
C LEU A 71 6.90 -0.69 10.34
N ARG A 72 7.97 -0.25 9.66
CA ARG A 72 8.49 -0.97 8.48
C ARG A 72 8.91 -2.38 8.84
N GLU A 73 9.62 -2.58 9.95
CA GLU A 73 10.01 -3.92 10.42
C GLU A 73 8.79 -4.81 10.64
N LYS A 74 7.73 -4.28 11.26
CA LYS A 74 6.47 -5.01 11.48
C LYS A 74 5.76 -5.34 10.17
N LEU A 75 5.69 -4.40 9.22
CA LEU A 75 5.10 -4.62 7.90
C LEU A 75 5.90 -5.65 7.08
N SER A 76 7.23 -5.62 7.17
CA SER A 76 8.10 -6.60 6.51
C SER A 76 7.89 -8.00 7.08
N ASN A 77 7.76 -8.12 8.41
CA ASN A 77 7.40 -9.38 9.06
C ASN A 77 6.03 -9.89 8.58
N LEU A 78 5.02 -9.01 8.56
CA LEU A 78 3.68 -9.36 8.08
C LEU A 78 3.70 -9.84 6.63
N LYS A 79 4.40 -9.11 5.75
CA LYS A 79 4.57 -9.48 4.34
C LYS A 79 5.17 -10.88 4.18
N GLN A 80 6.21 -11.18 4.94
CA GLN A 80 6.84 -12.51 4.94
C GLN A 80 5.86 -13.61 5.39
N GLN A 81 5.05 -13.36 6.43
CA GLN A 81 4.03 -14.33 6.88
C GLN A 81 2.97 -14.58 5.80
N VAL A 82 2.45 -13.51 5.20
CA VAL A 82 1.48 -13.59 4.09
C VAL A 82 2.06 -14.37 2.91
N GLU A 83 3.32 -14.12 2.55
CA GLU A 83 3.99 -14.84 1.48
C GLU A 83 4.14 -16.34 1.77
N MET A 84 4.54 -16.72 2.98
CA MET A 84 4.64 -18.13 3.40
C MET A 84 3.28 -18.85 3.33
N LEU A 85 2.18 -18.20 3.74
CA LEU A 85 0.83 -18.75 3.63
C LEU A 85 0.39 -18.96 2.18
N MET A 86 0.75 -18.03 1.29
CA MET A 86 0.48 -18.17 -0.14
C MET A 86 1.29 -19.31 -0.77
N GLN A 87 2.51 -19.57 -0.29
CA GLN A 87 3.32 -20.69 -0.76
C GLN A 87 2.83 -22.04 -0.22
N SER A 88 2.46 -22.10 1.07
CA SER A 88 1.95 -23.33 1.69
C SER A 88 0.62 -23.79 1.08
N SER A 89 -0.29 -22.85 0.80
CA SER A 89 -1.56 -23.14 0.11
C SER A 89 -1.36 -23.68 -1.31
N LYS A 90 -0.39 -23.16 -2.07
CA LYS A 90 -0.01 -23.70 -3.39
C LYS A 90 0.54 -25.12 -3.28
N SER A 91 1.38 -25.41 -2.28
CA SER A 91 1.96 -26.74 -2.08
C SER A 91 0.90 -27.81 -1.73
N LEU A 92 -0.13 -27.43 -0.95
CA LEU A 92 -1.25 -28.30 -0.60
C LEU A 92 -2.17 -28.56 -1.79
N SER A 93 -2.35 -27.57 -2.68
CA SER A 93 -3.17 -27.73 -3.89
C SER A 93 -2.52 -28.63 -4.95
N SER A 94 -1.18 -28.78 -4.95
CA SER A 94 -0.46 -29.65 -5.89
C SER A 94 -0.36 -31.12 -5.48
N ALA A 95 -0.84 -31.48 -4.28
CA ALA A 95 -0.79 -32.86 -3.78
C ALA A 95 -2.00 -33.72 -4.19
N SER A 96 -2.91 -33.17 -4.98
CA SER A 96 -4.16 -33.83 -5.39
C SER A 96 -4.25 -33.97 -6.92
N GLU A 97 -3.32 -34.73 -7.52
CA GLU A 97 -3.57 -35.42 -8.78
C GLU A 97 -3.01 -36.85 -8.71
N PRO A 98 -3.86 -37.90 -8.77
CA PRO A 98 -3.39 -39.23 -9.11
C PRO A 98 -3.15 -39.31 -10.61
N THR A 99 -1.98 -39.83 -10.95
CA THR A 99 -1.57 -40.30 -12.26
C THR A 99 -2.69 -40.99 -13.04
N SER A 100 -3.07 -40.45 -14.19
CA SER A 100 -3.62 -41.27 -15.27
C SER A 100 -2.99 -40.86 -16.61
N PHE A 101 -2.15 -41.77 -17.10
CA PHE A 101 -1.75 -41.83 -18.50
C PHE A 101 -3.00 -42.08 -19.35
N LEU A 102 -3.20 -41.33 -20.45
CA LEU A 102 -3.58 -41.84 -21.78
C LEU A 102 -3.72 -40.71 -22.82
N GLU A 103 -2.90 -40.83 -23.86
CA GLU A 103 -3.14 -40.57 -25.30
C GLU A 103 -3.63 -39.21 -25.86
N GLN A 104 -2.70 -38.57 -26.58
CA GLN A 104 -2.78 -37.96 -27.92
C GLN A 104 -4.10 -37.31 -28.40
N SER A 105 -4.02 -36.01 -28.75
CA SER A 105 -4.26 -35.55 -30.14
C SER A 105 -3.83 -34.08 -30.33
N GLU A 106 -3.10 -33.85 -31.42
CA GLU A 106 -2.68 -32.55 -31.92
C GLU A 106 -3.87 -31.73 -32.41
N THR A 107 -3.98 -30.46 -32.01
CA THR A 107 -4.37 -29.36 -32.91
C THR A 107 -3.93 -28.02 -32.32
N LEU A 108 -2.89 -27.44 -32.91
CA LEU A 108 -2.45 -26.07 -32.68
C LEU A 108 -3.53 -25.08 -33.13
N LYS A 109 -4.12 -24.33 -32.19
CA LYS A 109 -4.78 -23.05 -32.46
C LYS A 109 -4.29 -22.01 -31.46
N ILE A 110 -3.36 -21.19 -31.92
CA ILE A 110 -2.85 -20.01 -31.23
C ILE A 110 -4.00 -18.99 -31.17
N ILE A 111 -4.57 -18.80 -30.00
CA ILE A 111 -5.53 -17.72 -29.70
C ILE A 111 -4.73 -16.58 -29.04
N PRO A 112 -4.95 -15.29 -29.39
CA PRO A 112 -4.16 -14.19 -28.86
C PRO A 112 -4.34 -14.05 -27.35
N SER A 113 -3.20 -14.00 -26.64
CA SER A 113 -3.11 -13.81 -25.19
C SER A 113 -3.94 -12.60 -24.74
N LYS A 114 -5.03 -12.87 -24.00
CA LYS A 114 -5.62 -11.88 -23.10
C LYS A 114 -4.58 -11.57 -22.02
N LYS A 115 -4.38 -10.27 -21.78
CA LYS A 115 -3.59 -9.70 -20.67
C LYS A 115 -3.77 -10.55 -19.40
N PRO A 116 -2.69 -10.80 -18.62
CA PRO A 116 -2.84 -11.54 -17.39
C PRO A 116 -3.70 -10.68 -16.46
N ILE A 117 -4.94 -11.11 -16.27
CA ILE A 117 -5.68 -10.77 -15.07
C ILE A 117 -4.87 -11.43 -13.97
N MET A 118 -4.01 -10.67 -13.30
CA MET A 118 -3.47 -11.07 -12.01
C MET A 118 -4.69 -11.34 -11.16
N ASN A 119 -5.04 -12.62 -11.00
CA ASN A 119 -6.03 -13.04 -10.05
C ASN A 119 -5.48 -12.61 -8.69
N VAL A 120 -5.97 -11.47 -8.21
CA VAL A 120 -5.73 -10.98 -6.87
C VAL A 120 -6.49 -11.93 -5.95
N ALA A 121 -5.92 -13.10 -5.73
CA ALA A 121 -6.46 -14.09 -4.83
C ALA A 121 -6.37 -13.49 -3.42
N LYS A 122 -7.52 -13.12 -2.87
CA LYS A 122 -7.67 -12.68 -1.48
C LYS A 122 -7.02 -13.74 -0.59
N VAL A 123 -6.02 -13.35 0.18
CA VAL A 123 -5.29 -14.30 1.03
C VAL A 123 -6.19 -14.62 2.22
N HIS A 124 -6.55 -15.89 2.39
CA HIS A 124 -7.18 -16.34 3.63
C HIS A 124 -6.11 -16.35 4.71
N LEU A 125 -6.12 -15.33 5.57
CA LEU A 125 -5.18 -15.23 6.68
C LEU A 125 -5.55 -16.26 7.75
N ASP A 126 -4.55 -16.81 8.42
CA ASP A 126 -4.78 -17.46 9.71
C ASP A 126 -4.98 -16.40 10.81
N GLU A 127 -5.59 -16.80 11.93
CA GLU A 127 -5.93 -15.92 13.05
C GLU A 127 -4.72 -15.12 13.56
N LYS A 128 -3.53 -15.74 13.64
CA LYS A 128 -2.32 -15.08 14.13
C LYS A 128 -1.84 -14.01 13.13
N THR A 129 -1.88 -14.31 11.84
CA THR A 129 -1.50 -13.36 10.79
C THR A 129 -2.50 -12.21 10.67
N GLU A 130 -3.79 -12.49 10.86
CA GLU A 130 -4.84 -11.47 10.91
C GLU A 130 -4.64 -10.50 12.09
N GLU A 131 -4.37 -11.03 13.29
CA GLU A 131 -4.07 -10.20 14.47
C GLU A 131 -2.79 -9.38 14.30
N MET A 132 -1.78 -9.92 13.61
CA MET A 132 -0.57 -9.18 13.25
C MET A 132 -0.90 -8.03 12.28
N ALA A 133 -1.73 -8.28 11.28
CA ALA A 133 -2.19 -7.25 10.35
C ALA A 133 -2.93 -6.15 11.10
N LYS A 134 -3.91 -6.48 11.95
CA LYS A 134 -4.65 -5.48 12.76
C LYS A 134 -3.73 -4.60 13.58
N ARG A 135 -2.70 -5.18 14.24
CA ARG A 135 -1.71 -4.41 15.01
C ARG A 135 -0.90 -3.46 14.13
N CYS A 136 -0.39 -3.93 12.99
CA CYS A 136 0.36 -3.09 12.05
C CYS A 136 -0.49 -1.94 11.52
N LEU A 137 -1.71 -2.23 11.08
CA LEU A 137 -2.63 -1.25 10.51
C LEU A 137 -3.14 -0.25 11.56
N SER A 138 -3.26 -0.67 12.82
CA SER A 138 -3.55 0.24 13.93
C SER A 138 -2.43 1.25 14.13
N GLU A 139 -1.17 0.83 13.98
CA GLU A 139 -0.03 1.72 14.05
C GLU A 139 0.03 2.66 12.84
N VAL A 140 -0.24 2.17 11.62
CA VAL A 140 -0.40 3.03 10.42
C VAL A 140 -1.45 4.11 10.68
N LYS A 141 -2.64 3.71 11.16
CA LYS A 141 -3.72 4.64 11.51
C LYS A 141 -3.24 5.67 12.53
N ALA A 142 -2.59 5.24 13.61
CA ALA A 142 -2.08 6.14 14.64
C ALA A 142 -1.03 7.15 14.10
N LEU A 143 -0.21 6.77 13.12
CA LEU A 143 0.78 7.65 12.52
C LEU A 143 0.20 8.64 11.50
N LEU A 144 -0.82 8.22 10.74
CA LEU A 144 -1.40 9.03 9.68
C LEU A 144 -2.58 9.90 10.16
N SER A 145 -3.26 9.51 11.24
CA SER A 145 -4.36 10.29 11.81
C SER A 145 -3.89 11.63 12.36
N VAL A 146 -4.51 12.70 11.88
CA VAL A 146 -4.25 14.09 12.30
C VAL A 146 -4.56 14.33 13.79
N VAL A 147 -5.35 13.46 14.41
CA VAL A 147 -5.71 13.50 15.85
C VAL A 147 -5.04 12.33 16.59
N PRO A 148 -3.89 12.55 17.26
CA PRO A 148 -3.09 11.47 17.84
C PRO A 148 -3.70 10.77 19.06
N ALA A 149 -4.70 11.38 19.71
CA ALA A 149 -5.14 10.98 21.05
C ALA A 149 -6.26 9.92 21.08
N LEU A 150 -6.85 9.53 19.94
CA LEU A 150 -8.11 8.76 19.90
C LEU A 150 -8.11 7.56 18.94
N SER A 151 -6.97 7.18 18.36
CA SER A 151 -6.96 6.03 17.44
C SER A 151 -7.11 4.72 18.21
N LEU A 152 -8.36 4.29 18.41
CA LEU A 152 -8.66 2.94 18.86
C LEU A 152 -8.03 1.93 17.91
N PRO A 153 -7.51 0.79 18.45
CA PRO A 153 -7.00 -0.28 17.62
C PRO A 153 -8.09 -0.75 16.66
N LEU A 154 -7.66 -1.17 15.47
CA LEU A 154 -8.56 -1.71 14.46
C LEU A 154 -9.09 -3.05 14.92
N THR A 155 -10.42 -3.21 14.84
CA THR A 155 -11.12 -4.47 15.10
C THR A 155 -11.15 -5.36 13.85
N GLU A 156 -11.10 -4.74 12.67
CA GLU A 156 -11.19 -5.38 11.36
C GLU A 156 -10.15 -4.80 10.39
N ILE A 157 -9.82 -5.56 9.35
CA ILE A 157 -8.89 -5.11 8.32
C ILE A 157 -9.67 -4.28 7.27
N PRO A 158 -9.30 -3.01 7.02
CA PRO A 158 -10.11 -2.05 6.27
C PRO A 158 -10.01 -2.16 4.74
N PHE A 159 -9.19 -3.08 4.21
CA PHE A 159 -9.01 -3.30 2.77
C PHE A 159 -8.71 -4.78 2.50
N ASP A 160 -8.73 -5.19 1.23
CA ASP A 160 -8.41 -6.57 0.85
C ASP A 160 -6.91 -6.84 1.02
N VAL A 161 -6.57 -7.77 1.91
CA VAL A 161 -5.17 -8.16 2.15
C VAL A 161 -4.67 -9.03 1.00
N THR A 162 -3.64 -8.52 0.34
CA THR A 162 -2.91 -9.16 -0.74
C THR A 162 -1.43 -8.91 -0.50
N LEU A 163 -0.56 -9.75 -1.07
CA LEU A 163 0.88 -9.50 -0.97
C LEU A 163 1.25 -8.11 -1.54
N GLN A 164 0.54 -7.68 -2.59
CA GLN A 164 0.73 -6.37 -3.21
C GLN A 164 0.30 -5.22 -2.28
N SER A 165 -0.86 -5.33 -1.62
CA SER A 165 -1.36 -4.25 -0.77
C SER A 165 -0.46 -4.05 0.46
N ILE A 166 0.06 -5.13 1.05
CA ILE A 166 1.05 -5.06 2.13
C ILE A 166 2.39 -4.51 1.63
N ALA A 167 2.86 -4.92 0.44
CA ALA A 167 4.10 -4.39 -0.14
C ALA A 167 4.02 -2.89 -0.44
N SER A 168 2.90 -2.43 -1.04
CA SER A 168 2.65 -1.01 -1.30
C SER A 168 2.61 -0.21 0.02
N LEU A 169 2.05 -0.78 1.08
CA LEU A 169 2.00 -0.15 2.40
C LEU A 169 3.39 -0.09 3.08
N GLU A 170 4.20 -1.13 2.93
CA GLU A 170 5.60 -1.14 3.39
C GLU A 170 6.45 -0.07 2.65
N GLU A 171 6.30 0.01 1.32
CA GLU A 171 6.98 0.97 0.46
C GLU A 171 6.57 2.42 0.77
N MET A 172 5.30 2.65 1.12
CA MET A 172 4.81 3.95 1.55
C MET A 172 5.58 4.55 2.72
N PHE A 173 6.06 3.70 3.63
CA PHE A 173 6.86 4.13 4.78
C PHE A 173 8.37 4.13 4.49
N ASP A 174 8.82 4.00 3.23
CA ASP A 174 10.21 4.12 2.85
C ASP A 174 10.66 5.58 2.64
N PRO A 175 11.45 6.16 3.56
CA PRO A 175 11.82 7.57 3.48
C PRO A 175 12.74 7.90 2.30
N ALA A 176 13.33 6.91 1.64
CA ALA A 176 14.24 7.13 0.53
C ALA A 176 13.53 7.32 -0.82
N ASN A 177 12.42 6.63 -1.04
CA ASN A 177 11.80 6.50 -2.36
C ASN A 177 10.40 7.14 -2.44
N GLY A 178 9.67 7.21 -1.31
CA GLY A 178 8.24 7.51 -1.34
C GLY A 178 7.43 6.41 -2.04
N CYS A 179 6.18 6.68 -2.38
CA CYS A 179 5.35 5.71 -3.11
C CYS A 179 4.21 6.37 -3.91
N ILE A 180 3.64 5.63 -4.85
CA ILE A 180 2.38 5.95 -5.51
C ILE A 180 1.42 4.78 -5.30
N ILE A 181 0.24 5.05 -4.72
CA ILE A 181 -0.79 4.03 -4.51
C ILE A 181 -1.99 4.35 -5.40
N THR A 182 -2.37 3.38 -6.23
CA THR A 182 -3.53 3.44 -7.13
C THR A 182 -4.55 2.32 -6.88
N GLU A 183 -4.29 1.44 -5.91
CA GLU A 183 -5.17 0.32 -5.55
C GLU A 183 -6.43 0.84 -4.84
N ASP A 184 -7.63 0.58 -5.37
CA ASP A 184 -8.86 1.22 -4.90
C ASP A 184 -9.12 1.05 -3.38
N SER A 185 -9.03 -0.16 -2.83
CA SER A 185 -9.35 -0.41 -1.42
C SER A 185 -8.32 0.20 -0.47
N LEU A 186 -7.03 0.00 -0.74
CA LEU A 186 -5.92 0.58 0.03
C LEU A 186 -5.91 2.12 -0.09
N PHE A 187 -6.09 2.66 -1.30
CA PHE A 187 -6.19 4.09 -1.57
C PHE A 187 -7.31 4.73 -0.74
N ASN A 188 -8.52 4.18 -0.82
CA ASN A 188 -9.67 4.73 -0.11
C ASN A 188 -9.45 4.72 1.41
N TRP A 189 -8.84 3.66 1.95
CA TRP A 189 -8.50 3.60 3.36
C TRP A 189 -7.47 4.66 3.75
N ILE A 190 -6.33 4.75 3.05
CA ILE A 190 -5.29 5.74 3.36
C ILE A 190 -5.83 7.17 3.29
N VAL A 191 -6.60 7.50 2.25
CA VAL A 191 -7.23 8.83 2.13
C VAL A 191 -8.16 9.12 3.30
N SER A 192 -8.91 8.12 3.80
CA SER A 192 -9.78 8.29 4.97
C SER A 192 -9.03 8.62 6.27
N LEU A 193 -7.73 8.37 6.35
CA LEU A 193 -6.91 8.66 7.54
C LEU A 193 -6.42 10.11 7.59
N PHE A 194 -6.38 10.80 6.44
CA PHE A 194 -5.95 12.19 6.34
C PHE A 194 -7.08 13.20 6.54
N HIS A 195 -8.33 12.71 6.65
CA HIS A 195 -9.55 13.50 6.82
C HIS A 195 -10.06 13.48 8.25
#